data_AF-R9XGH1-F1
#
_entry.id   AF-R9XGH1-F1
#
_cell.length_a   1.000
_cell.length_b   1.000
_cell.length_c   1.000
_cell.angle_alpha   90.00
_cell.angle_beta   90.00
_cell.angle_gamma   90.00
#
_symmetry.space_group_name_H-M   'P 1'
#
loop_
_entity.id
_entity.type
_entity.pdbx_description
1 polymer ?
#
loop_
_entity_poly.entity_id
_entity_poly.type
_entity_poly.pdbx_seq_one_letter_code
_entity_poly.pdbx_strand_id
1 'polypeptide(L)'
;MRERQLLGYLYATCWSVSMYPPLWNNWKLQSAKAVSKGYVVFNCIGYTALLLSLIVQTLFWQDEGEGSSAVRPSLGWSDYWYGMHSWLLNGLLASQVLWGSKLWGFSGEPTKRMSSAHRKMTQLFIGLFCVGTAQYVITTMQTGLRNQSTLFYCHVLYFIKIIMSVLKYIAQAKHNYERKSTAGFSMLSVTLDIFGGIFSLAQLVLDLTEKSGISVATVKANSGKLGIGLVSLLFNFVYISQWLLYR
;
A
#
# COMPACT_ATOMS: atom_id res chain seq x y z
N MET A 1 -17.01 -7.94 -18.63
CA MET A 1 -15.56 -7.99 -19.05
C MET A 1 -14.94 -6.62 -19.35
N ARG A 2 -15.45 -5.82 -20.30
CA ARG A 2 -14.88 -4.49 -20.64
C ARG A 2 -14.92 -3.49 -19.49
N GLU A 3 -16.05 -3.42 -18.78
CA GLU A 3 -16.25 -2.50 -17.65
C GLU A 3 -15.29 -2.77 -16.48
N ARG A 4 -15.12 -4.05 -16.12
CA ARG A 4 -14.15 -4.47 -15.10
C ARG A 4 -12.72 -4.07 -15.46
N GLN A 5 -12.30 -4.27 -16.70
CA GLN A 5 -10.96 -3.89 -17.15
C GLN A 5 -10.78 -2.38 -17.11
N LEU A 6 -11.79 -1.62 -17.55
CA LEU A 6 -11.79 -0.16 -17.47
C LEU A 6 -11.64 0.32 -16.03
N LEU A 7 -12.45 -0.17 -15.09
CA LEU A 7 -12.32 0.15 -13.66
C LEU A 7 -10.93 -0.23 -13.13
N GLY A 8 -10.39 -1.35 -13.62
CA GLY A 8 -9.03 -1.80 -13.34
C GLY A 8 -7.96 -0.77 -13.70
N TYR A 9 -8.01 -0.27 -14.93
CA TYR A 9 -7.09 0.77 -15.39
C TYR A 9 -7.32 2.10 -14.68
N LEU A 10 -8.58 2.48 -14.43
CA LEU A 10 -8.91 3.73 -13.74
C LEU A 10 -8.35 3.75 -12.31
N TYR A 11 -8.59 2.71 -11.50
CA TYR A 11 -8.09 2.71 -10.13
C TYR A 11 -6.56 2.72 -10.09
N ALA A 12 -5.92 1.90 -10.93
CA ALA A 12 -4.47 1.80 -10.98
C ALA A 12 -3.85 3.14 -11.43
N THR A 13 -4.47 3.80 -12.42
CA THR A 13 -4.03 5.12 -12.87
C THR A 13 -4.19 6.17 -11.78
N CYS A 14 -5.37 6.26 -11.14
CA CYS A 14 -5.60 7.22 -10.06
C CYS A 14 -4.59 7.05 -8.92
N TRP A 15 -4.38 5.82 -8.44
CA TRP A 15 -3.42 5.55 -7.38
C TRP A 15 -1.95 5.71 -7.82
N SER A 16 -1.59 5.39 -9.06
CA SER A 16 -0.23 5.65 -9.54
C SER A 16 0.04 7.15 -9.66
N VAL A 17 -0.89 7.91 -10.25
CA VAL A 17 -0.72 9.37 -10.43
C VAL A 17 -0.73 10.10 -9.08
N SER A 18 -1.46 9.60 -8.07
CA SER A 18 -1.50 10.22 -6.73
C SER A 18 -0.13 10.29 -6.04
N MET A 19 0.85 9.48 -6.47
CA MET A 19 2.21 9.44 -5.92
C MET A 19 3.12 10.55 -6.43
N TYR A 20 2.79 11.19 -7.55
CA TYR A 20 3.62 12.24 -8.15
C TYR A 20 3.54 13.60 -7.45
N PRO A 21 2.34 14.10 -7.07
CA PRO A 21 2.26 15.43 -6.46
C PRO A 21 3.10 15.63 -5.18
N PRO A 22 3.25 14.67 -4.24
CA PRO A 22 4.12 14.85 -3.07
C PRO A 22 5.59 14.96 -3.48
N LEU A 23 6.02 14.17 -4.47
CA LEU A 23 7.37 14.23 -5.03
C LEU A 23 7.65 15.60 -5.64
N TRP A 24 6.70 16.08 -6.46
CA TRP A 24 6.77 17.38 -7.10
C TRP A 24 6.76 18.52 -6.09
N ASN A 25 5.89 18.48 -5.09
CA ASN A 25 5.81 19.50 -4.05
C ASN A 25 7.13 19.58 -3.26
N ASN A 26 7.70 18.45 -2.86
CA ASN A 26 8.97 18.42 -2.14
C ASN A 26 10.09 19.05 -2.96
N TRP A 27 10.17 18.69 -4.25
CA TRP A 27 11.16 19.27 -5.16
C TRP A 27 10.92 20.76 -5.37
N LYS A 28 9.69 21.19 -5.67
CA LYS A 28 9.36 22.62 -5.89
C LYS A 28 9.64 23.47 -4.65
N LEU A 29 9.33 22.96 -3.47
CA LEU A 29 9.54 23.65 -2.20
C LEU A 29 10.97 23.50 -1.66
N GLN A 30 11.82 22.69 -2.33
CA GLN A 30 13.16 22.32 -1.88
C GLN A 30 13.17 21.83 -0.42
N SER A 31 12.09 21.14 -0.01
CA SER A 31 11.85 20.72 1.37
C SER A 31 10.81 19.61 1.45
N ALA A 32 11.10 18.57 2.23
CA ALA A 32 10.20 17.44 2.45
C ALA A 32 9.41 17.51 3.77
N LYS A 33 9.39 18.67 4.45
CA LYS A 33 8.83 18.84 5.80
C LYS A 33 7.32 18.59 5.91
N ALA A 34 6.60 18.56 4.79
CA ALA A 34 5.16 18.32 4.78
C ALA A 34 4.80 16.85 4.93
N VAL A 35 5.72 15.94 4.61
CA VAL A 35 5.50 14.50 4.68
C VAL A 35 6.16 13.95 5.95
N SER A 36 5.42 13.17 6.73
CA SER A 36 5.92 12.51 7.93
C SER A 36 6.93 11.42 7.57
N LYS A 37 8.01 11.31 8.35
CA LYS A 37 8.94 10.17 8.24
C LYS A 37 8.25 8.84 8.48
N GLY A 38 7.31 8.82 9.44
CA GLY A 38 6.50 7.64 9.72
C GLY A 38 5.63 7.23 8.53
N TYR A 39 5.06 8.22 7.83
CA TYR A 39 4.27 7.97 6.62
C TYR A 39 5.09 7.18 5.61
N VAL A 40 6.27 7.69 5.24
CA VAL A 40 7.13 7.08 4.24
C VAL A 40 7.63 5.69 4.66
N VAL A 41 8.15 5.55 5.89
CA VAL A 41 8.73 4.28 6.35
C VAL A 41 7.69 3.15 6.35
N PHE A 42 6.49 3.40 6.88
CA PHE A 42 5.42 2.39 6.83
C PHE A 42 4.96 2.13 5.40
N ASN A 43 4.88 3.16 4.55
CA ASN A 43 4.53 2.97 3.16
C ASN A 43 5.57 2.12 2.41
N CYS A 44 6.86 2.23 2.72
CA CYS A 44 7.93 1.36 2.17
C CYS A 44 7.72 -0.11 2.55
N ILE A 45 7.48 -0.39 3.83
CA ILE A 45 7.23 -1.77 4.30
C ILE A 45 5.97 -2.33 3.62
N GLY A 46 4.90 -1.53 3.57
CA GLY A 46 3.65 -1.93 2.96
C GLY A 46 3.79 -2.24 1.48
N TYR A 47 4.39 -1.35 0.68
CA TYR A 47 4.56 -1.58 -0.76
C TYR A 47 5.53 -2.72 -1.07
N THR A 48 6.55 -2.95 -0.24
CA THR A 48 7.40 -4.14 -0.37
C THR A 48 6.61 -5.42 -0.13
N ALA A 49 5.76 -5.47 0.90
CA ALA A 49 4.91 -6.62 1.15
C ALA A 49 3.89 -6.86 0.01
N LEU A 50 3.30 -5.78 -0.52
CA LEU A 50 2.40 -5.86 -1.67
C LEU A 50 3.12 -6.42 -2.90
N LEU A 51 4.26 -5.84 -3.28
CA LEU A 51 5.02 -6.27 -4.46
C LEU A 51 5.47 -7.74 -4.32
N LEU A 52 5.94 -8.14 -3.14
CA LEU A 52 6.34 -9.52 -2.88
C LEU A 52 5.15 -10.49 -2.99
N SER A 53 3.98 -10.11 -2.49
CA SER A 53 2.75 -10.92 -2.63
C SER A 53 2.40 -11.15 -4.11
N LEU A 54 2.51 -10.10 -4.93
CA LEU A 54 2.29 -10.20 -6.38
C LEU A 54 3.32 -11.10 -7.06
N ILE A 55 4.60 -10.98 -6.71
CA ILE A 55 5.69 -11.81 -7.25
C ILE A 55 5.48 -13.28 -6.88
N VAL A 56 5.23 -13.57 -5.60
CA VAL A 56 5.01 -14.93 -5.09
C VAL A 56 3.82 -15.61 -5.78
N GLN A 57 2.69 -14.91 -5.92
CA GLN A 57 1.52 -15.46 -6.63
C GLN A 57 1.76 -15.67 -8.13
N THR A 58 2.75 -14.99 -8.71
CA THR A 58 3.03 -15.10 -10.15
C THR A 58 4.01 -16.22 -10.43
N LEU A 59 5.07 -16.32 -9.63
CA LEU A 59 6.15 -17.26 -9.85
C LEU A 59 5.91 -18.63 -9.21
N PHE A 60 5.15 -18.67 -8.11
CA PHE A 60 5.04 -19.87 -7.27
C PHE A 60 3.64 -20.49 -7.22
N TRP A 61 2.68 -19.92 -7.96
CA TRP A 61 1.36 -20.54 -8.09
C TRP A 61 1.42 -21.74 -9.06
N GLN A 62 0.97 -22.90 -8.60
CA GLN A 62 0.99 -24.17 -9.33
C GLN A 62 -0.37 -24.49 -9.95
N ASP A 63 -0.37 -25.30 -11.01
CA ASP A 63 -1.58 -25.95 -11.51
C ASP A 63 -1.81 -27.26 -10.73
N GLU A 64 -2.59 -27.17 -9.65
CA GLU A 64 -2.88 -28.30 -8.76
C GLU A 64 -4.15 -29.09 -9.18
N GLY A 65 -4.77 -28.74 -10.31
CA GLY A 65 -6.03 -29.35 -10.77
C GLY A 65 -7.24 -29.11 -9.85
N GLU A 66 -8.36 -29.79 -10.13
CA GLU A 66 -9.66 -29.61 -9.45
C GLU A 66 -9.67 -30.01 -7.95
N GLY A 67 -8.60 -30.63 -7.44
CA GLY A 67 -8.47 -31.04 -6.04
C GLY A 67 -7.96 -29.97 -5.08
N SER A 68 -7.56 -28.80 -5.58
CA SER A 68 -7.05 -27.72 -4.73
C SER A 68 -8.16 -26.89 -4.09
N SER A 69 -8.14 -26.77 -2.76
CA SER A 69 -9.05 -25.87 -2.03
C SER A 69 -8.61 -24.40 -2.09
N ALA A 70 -7.43 -24.10 -2.66
CA ALA A 70 -6.88 -22.76 -2.73
C ALA A 70 -7.45 -22.00 -3.93
N VAL A 71 -8.27 -20.97 -3.65
CA VAL A 71 -8.81 -20.09 -4.70
C VAL A 71 -7.76 -19.05 -5.10
N ARG A 72 -7.37 -19.03 -6.37
CA ARG A 72 -6.45 -18.02 -6.90
C ARG A 72 -7.06 -16.62 -6.80
N PRO A 73 -6.37 -15.64 -6.17
CA PRO A 73 -6.85 -14.27 -6.13
C PRO A 73 -6.98 -13.67 -7.54
N SER A 74 -8.01 -12.84 -7.75
CA SER A 74 -8.23 -12.16 -9.03
C SER A 74 -7.24 -11.00 -9.17
N LEU A 75 -6.12 -11.26 -9.84
CA LEU A 75 -5.11 -10.24 -10.14
C LEU A 75 -5.14 -9.89 -11.64
N GLY A 76 -5.26 -8.60 -11.95
CA GLY A 76 -5.14 -8.06 -13.29
C GLY A 76 -3.77 -7.44 -13.55
N TRP A 77 -3.45 -7.18 -14.82
CA TRP A 77 -2.25 -6.43 -15.21
C TRP A 77 -2.13 -5.07 -14.51
N SER A 78 -3.28 -4.43 -14.24
CA SER A 78 -3.36 -3.17 -13.49
C SER A 78 -2.81 -3.29 -12.07
N ASP A 79 -2.99 -4.43 -11.39
CA ASP A 79 -2.49 -4.64 -10.03
C ASP A 79 -0.96 -4.75 -10.01
N TYR A 80 -0.37 -5.42 -11.01
CA TYR A 80 1.08 -5.53 -11.18
C TYR A 80 1.73 -4.19 -11.46
N TRP A 81 1.16 -3.45 -12.42
CA TRP A 81 1.62 -2.11 -12.76
C TRP A 81 1.57 -1.20 -11.53
N TYR A 82 0.42 -1.16 -10.84
CA TYR A 82 0.24 -0.37 -9.64
C TYR A 82 1.24 -0.75 -8.55
N GLY A 83 1.42 -2.05 -8.28
CA GLY A 83 2.33 -2.55 -7.24
C GLY A 83 3.79 -2.15 -7.50
N MET A 84 4.30 -2.40 -8.70
CA MET A 84 5.68 -2.08 -9.07
C MET A 84 5.92 -0.56 -9.12
N HIS A 85 5.03 0.18 -9.78
CA HIS A 85 5.15 1.62 -9.92
C HIS A 85 5.10 2.34 -8.56
N SER A 86 4.21 1.90 -7.67
CA SER A 86 4.10 2.47 -6.32
C SER A 86 5.32 2.15 -5.47
N TRP A 87 5.90 0.96 -5.59
CA TRP A 87 7.13 0.61 -4.89
C TRP A 87 8.28 1.54 -5.28
N LEU A 88 8.45 1.78 -6.59
CA LEU A 88 9.49 2.67 -7.13
C LEU A 88 9.30 4.12 -6.67
N LEU A 89 8.12 4.70 -6.86
CA LEU A 89 7.85 6.09 -6.48
C LEU A 89 7.89 6.31 -4.98
N ASN A 90 7.49 5.31 -4.19
CA ASN A 90 7.62 5.40 -2.75
C ASN A 90 9.08 5.32 -2.29
N GLY A 91 9.94 4.56 -2.98
CA GLY A 91 11.39 4.61 -2.79
C GLY A 91 11.96 6.00 -3.10
N LEU A 92 11.50 6.63 -4.17
CA LEU A 92 11.87 8.00 -4.51
C LEU A 92 11.42 9.01 -3.44
N LEU A 93 10.17 8.90 -2.97
CA LEU A 93 9.65 9.75 -1.89
C LEU A 93 10.43 9.54 -0.59
N ALA A 94 10.85 8.30 -0.32
CA ALA A 94 11.71 8.00 0.81
C ALA A 94 13.08 8.65 0.70
N SER A 95 13.68 8.67 -0.49
CA SER A 95 14.92 9.38 -0.73
C SER A 95 14.81 10.88 -0.40
N GLN A 96 13.70 11.51 -0.75
CA GLN A 96 13.42 12.92 -0.46
C GLN A 96 13.19 13.20 1.04
N VAL A 97 12.45 12.33 1.74
CA VAL A 97 12.01 12.58 3.13
C VAL A 97 13.06 12.13 4.17
N LEU A 98 13.81 11.08 3.89
CA LEU A 98 14.80 10.53 4.83
C LEU A 98 16.22 11.05 4.57
N TRP A 99 16.53 11.40 3.32
CA TRP A 99 17.85 11.84 2.88
C TRP A 99 17.81 13.12 2.04
N GLY A 100 16.76 13.95 2.19
CA GLY A 100 16.57 15.17 1.41
C GLY A 100 17.76 16.14 1.43
N SER A 101 18.37 16.35 2.60
CA SER A 101 19.56 17.22 2.70
C SER A 101 20.79 16.65 1.99
N LYS A 102 21.00 15.33 2.03
CA LYS A 102 22.20 14.67 1.48
C LYS A 102 22.10 14.35 -0.01
N LEU A 103 20.95 13.88 -0.48
CA LEU A 103 20.74 13.43 -1.86
C LEU A 103 20.07 14.47 -2.75
N TRP A 104 19.29 15.38 -2.16
CA TRP A 104 18.46 16.34 -2.90
C TRP A 104 18.82 17.81 -2.64
N GLY A 105 19.77 18.10 -1.75
CA GLY A 105 20.16 19.46 -1.40
C GLY A 105 19.06 20.28 -0.73
N PHE A 106 18.03 19.63 -0.15
CA PHE A 106 16.92 20.34 0.49
C PHE A 106 17.38 21.16 1.70
N SER A 107 17.02 22.44 1.71
CA SER A 107 17.37 23.40 2.76
C SER A 107 16.41 23.32 3.96
N GLY A 108 16.96 23.27 5.18
CA GLY A 108 16.20 23.56 6.41
C GLY A 108 15.76 22.37 7.28
N GLU A 109 16.54 21.30 7.42
CA GLU A 109 16.17 20.19 8.32
C GLU A 109 16.79 20.26 9.72
N PRO A 110 16.05 20.65 10.78
CA PRO A 110 16.13 19.91 12.01
C PRO A 110 15.30 18.64 11.80
N THR A 111 15.94 17.57 11.34
CA THR A 111 15.27 16.27 11.29
C THR A 111 14.86 15.88 12.71
N LYS A 112 13.58 16.06 13.07
CA LYS A 112 13.07 15.32 14.22
C LYS A 112 13.32 13.84 13.92
N ARG A 113 14.14 13.21 14.76
CA ARG A 113 14.42 11.78 14.64
C ARG A 113 13.08 11.06 14.67
N MET A 114 12.97 9.99 13.88
CA MET A 114 11.78 9.15 13.90
C MET A 114 11.51 8.73 15.35
N SER A 115 10.28 8.96 15.82
CA SER A 115 9.87 8.63 17.18
C SER A 115 10.19 7.17 17.51
N SER A 116 10.62 6.92 18.75
CA SER A 116 10.95 5.57 19.22
C SER A 116 9.79 4.59 19.02
N ALA A 117 8.54 5.05 19.12
CA ALA A 117 7.37 4.23 18.82
C ALA A 117 7.34 3.77 17.35
N HIS A 118 7.57 4.68 16.40
CA HIS A 118 7.59 4.35 14.98
C HIS A 118 8.72 3.37 14.63
N ARG A 119 9.89 3.54 15.26
CA ARG A 119 11.02 2.61 15.11
C ARG A 119 10.69 1.22 15.65
N LYS A 120 10.13 1.12 16.86
CA LYS A 120 9.71 -0.16 17.45
C LYS A 120 8.66 -0.86 16.60
N MET A 121 7.66 -0.12 16.09
CA MET A 121 6.67 -0.69 15.16
C MET A 121 7.32 -1.18 13.86
N THR A 122 8.23 -0.39 13.28
CA THR A 122 8.99 -0.80 12.09
C THR A 122 9.75 -2.11 12.32
N GLN A 123 10.48 -2.21 13.45
CA GLN A 123 11.22 -3.42 13.81
C GLN A 123 10.30 -4.62 14.02
N LEU A 124 9.16 -4.43 14.69
CA LEU A 124 8.16 -5.47 14.89
C LEU A 124 7.66 -6.03 13.55
N PHE A 125 7.26 -5.17 12.61
CA PHE A 125 6.72 -5.63 11.33
C PHE A 125 7.78 -6.22 10.40
N ILE A 126 9.03 -5.76 10.46
CA ILE A 126 10.15 -6.42 9.80
C ILE A 126 10.35 -7.83 10.41
N GLY A 127 10.29 -7.95 11.74
CA GLY A 127 10.37 -9.25 12.42
C GLY A 127 9.25 -10.20 12.00
N LEU A 128 7.99 -9.74 11.99
CA LEU A 128 6.84 -10.53 11.53
C LEU A 128 6.97 -10.96 10.07
N PHE A 129 7.47 -10.06 9.21
CA PHE A 129 7.77 -10.38 7.82
C PHE A 129 8.82 -11.49 7.70
N CYS A 130 9.93 -11.39 8.44
CA CYS A 130 10.99 -12.40 8.43
C CYS A 130 10.48 -13.75 8.93
N VAL A 131 9.71 -13.77 10.03
CA VAL A 131 9.13 -15.00 10.59
C VAL A 131 8.15 -15.64 9.61
N GLY A 132 7.23 -14.86 9.02
CA GLY A 132 6.28 -15.36 8.03
C GLY A 132 6.98 -15.93 6.79
N THR A 133 8.05 -15.27 6.33
CA THR A 133 8.87 -15.76 5.21
C THR A 133 9.58 -17.05 5.56
N ALA A 134 10.21 -17.13 6.74
CA ALA A 134 10.90 -18.33 7.20
C ALA A 134 9.93 -19.52 7.32
N GLN A 135 8.74 -19.29 7.89
CA GLN A 135 7.69 -20.31 7.98
C GLN A 135 7.28 -20.80 6.59
N TYR A 136 7.06 -19.89 5.63
CA TYR A 136 6.71 -20.25 4.25
C TYR A 136 7.81 -21.10 3.58
N VAL A 137 9.07 -20.71 3.74
CA VAL A 137 10.22 -21.46 3.20
C VAL A 137 10.30 -22.85 3.82
N ILE A 138 10.22 -22.96 5.16
CA ILE A 138 10.27 -24.25 5.86
C ILE A 138 9.13 -25.18 5.41
N THR A 139 7.89 -24.67 5.34
CA THR A 139 6.75 -25.46 4.87
C THR A 139 6.94 -25.92 3.42
N THR A 140 7.49 -25.07 2.56
CA THR A 140 7.78 -25.41 1.16
C THR A 140 8.87 -26.48 1.06
N MET A 141 9.91 -26.42 1.90
CA MET A 141 10.96 -27.44 1.96
C MET A 141 10.42 -28.81 2.44
N GLN A 142 9.46 -28.81 3.36
CA GLN A 142 8.90 -30.04 3.94
C GLN A 142 7.83 -30.69 3.06
N THR A 143 6.98 -29.88 2.43
CA THR A 143 5.74 -30.36 1.77
C THR A 143 5.72 -30.12 0.27
N GLY A 144 6.80 -29.58 -0.29
CA GLY A 144 6.83 -29.08 -1.66
C GLY A 144 6.08 -27.76 -1.80
N LEU A 145 6.07 -27.24 -3.03
CA LEU A 145 5.36 -26.00 -3.34
C LEU A 145 3.85 -26.27 -3.46
N ARG A 146 3.06 -25.61 -2.61
CA ARG A 146 1.59 -25.79 -2.56
C ARG A 146 0.86 -24.46 -2.61
N ASN A 147 -0.25 -24.38 -3.34
CA ASN A 147 -1.04 -23.16 -3.49
C ASN A 147 -1.64 -22.72 -2.16
N GLN A 148 -2.03 -23.65 -1.28
CA GLN A 148 -2.58 -23.31 0.03
C GLN A 148 -1.57 -22.56 0.91
N SER A 149 -0.32 -23.04 0.98
CA SER A 149 0.77 -22.40 1.73
C SER A 149 1.15 -21.06 1.10
N THR A 150 1.18 -21.00 -0.23
CA THR A 150 1.44 -19.77 -1.00
C THR A 150 0.38 -18.71 -0.73
N LEU A 151 -0.90 -19.10 -0.79
CA LEU A 151 -2.04 -18.23 -0.53
C LEU A 151 -2.03 -17.70 0.91
N PHE A 152 -1.75 -18.57 1.89
CA PHE A 152 -1.62 -18.16 3.29
C PHE A 152 -0.52 -17.12 3.48
N TYR A 153 0.66 -17.34 2.90
CA TYR A 153 1.76 -16.38 2.97
C TYR A 153 1.40 -15.04 2.30
N CYS A 154 0.71 -15.08 1.15
CA CYS A 154 0.24 -13.87 0.48
C CYS A 154 -0.79 -13.10 1.31
N HIS A 155 -1.68 -13.79 2.04
CA HIS A 155 -2.59 -13.14 2.99
C HIS A 155 -1.84 -12.45 4.13
N VAL A 156 -0.77 -13.05 4.66
CA VAL A 156 0.09 -12.39 5.67
C VAL A 156 0.69 -11.11 5.10
N LEU A 157 1.23 -11.15 3.88
CA LEU A 157 1.80 -9.97 3.22
C LEU A 157 0.76 -8.86 2.97
N TYR A 158 -0.45 -9.23 2.52
CA TYR A 158 -1.55 -8.27 2.37
C TYR A 158 -1.99 -7.68 3.71
N PHE A 159 -2.03 -8.47 4.77
CA PHE A 159 -2.33 -7.99 6.11
C PHE A 159 -1.29 -6.96 6.57
N ILE A 160 0.01 -7.24 6.38
CA ILE A 160 1.08 -6.27 6.62
C ILE A 160 0.84 -4.98 5.82
N LYS A 161 0.54 -5.07 4.52
CA LYS A 161 0.24 -3.89 3.68
C LYS A 161 -0.93 -3.06 4.22
N ILE A 162 -2.01 -3.70 4.67
CA ILE A 162 -3.18 -2.99 5.22
C ILE A 162 -2.80 -2.28 6.53
N ILE A 163 -2.15 -2.98 7.47
CA ILE A 163 -1.75 -2.36 8.74
C ILE A 163 -0.76 -1.22 8.52
N MET A 164 0.22 -1.40 7.61
CA MET A 164 1.13 -0.32 7.23
C MET A 164 0.39 0.87 6.62
N SER A 165 -0.72 0.65 5.92
CA SER A 165 -1.56 1.72 5.38
C SER A 165 -2.26 2.49 6.50
N VAL A 166 -2.80 1.81 7.51
CA VAL A 166 -3.36 2.47 8.70
C VAL A 166 -2.29 3.29 9.43
N LEU A 167 -1.14 2.69 9.71
CA LEU A 167 -0.07 3.33 10.48
C LEU A 167 0.54 4.53 9.74
N LYS A 168 0.77 4.43 8.41
CA LYS A 168 1.24 5.59 7.63
C LYS A 168 0.24 6.73 7.72
N TYR A 169 -1.06 6.43 7.64
CA TYR A 169 -2.06 7.47 7.58
C TYR A 169 -2.20 8.18 8.94
N ILE A 170 -2.16 7.43 10.04
CA ILE A 170 -2.10 7.98 11.41
C ILE A 170 -0.84 8.84 11.59
N ALA A 171 0.32 8.37 11.13
CA ALA A 171 1.57 9.10 11.27
C ALA A 171 1.54 10.47 10.56
N GLN A 172 0.91 10.55 9.39
CA GLN A 172 0.74 11.82 8.68
C GLN A 172 -0.35 12.70 9.30
N ALA A 173 -1.47 12.12 9.74
CA ALA A 173 -2.53 12.88 10.41
C ALA A 173 -1.99 13.53 11.70
N LYS A 174 -1.22 12.78 12.49
CA LYS A 174 -0.52 13.30 13.67
C LYS A 174 0.47 14.40 13.29
N HIS A 175 1.26 14.21 12.22
CA HIS A 175 2.20 15.22 11.74
C HIS A 175 1.51 16.53 11.35
N ASN A 176 0.40 16.46 10.61
CA ASN A 176 -0.41 17.63 10.27
C ASN A 176 -0.96 18.33 11.53
N TYR A 177 -1.44 17.55 12.51
CA TYR A 177 -1.95 18.06 13.79
C TYR A 177 -0.85 18.77 14.60
N GLU A 178 0.34 18.19 14.69
CA GLU A 178 1.48 18.78 15.42
C GLU A 178 1.96 20.09 14.78
N ARG A 179 1.93 20.18 13.46
CA ARG A 179 2.28 21.42 12.74
C ARG A 179 1.15 22.45 12.72
N LYS A 180 -0.08 22.03 13.01
CA LYS A 180 -1.31 22.81 12.77
C LYS A 180 -1.34 23.41 11.36
N SER A 181 -0.84 22.66 10.38
CA SER A 181 -0.73 23.10 9.00
C SER A 181 -0.70 21.92 8.04
N THR A 182 -1.39 22.07 6.91
CA THR A 182 -1.31 21.15 5.77
C THR A 182 -0.47 21.71 4.61
N ALA A 183 0.22 22.85 4.81
CA ALA A 183 1.07 23.45 3.79
C ALA A 183 2.15 22.47 3.29
N GLY A 184 2.25 22.35 1.96
CA GLY A 184 3.12 21.43 1.23
C GLY A 184 2.59 19.99 1.08
N PHE A 185 1.57 19.60 1.85
CA PHE A 185 0.92 18.29 1.70
C PHE A 185 -0.04 18.33 0.50
N SER A 186 0.02 17.32 -0.37
CA SER A 186 -0.74 17.33 -1.62
C SER A 186 -2.19 16.89 -1.42
N MET A 187 -3.12 17.83 -1.53
CA MET A 187 -4.56 17.51 -1.60
C MET A 187 -4.96 16.87 -2.93
N LEU A 188 -4.25 17.14 -4.02
CA LEU A 188 -4.47 16.43 -5.30
C LEU A 188 -4.22 14.93 -5.14
N SER A 189 -3.21 14.54 -4.35
CA SER A 189 -2.95 13.14 -4.05
C SER A 189 -4.08 12.52 -3.24
N VAL A 190 -4.61 13.24 -2.25
CA VAL A 190 -5.76 12.80 -1.45
C VAL A 190 -6.99 12.57 -2.34
N THR A 191 -7.29 13.51 -3.24
CA THR A 191 -8.42 13.39 -4.18
C THR A 191 -8.25 12.20 -5.13
N LEU A 192 -7.07 12.03 -5.71
CA LEU A 192 -6.79 10.88 -6.59
C LEU A 192 -6.82 9.55 -5.83
N ASP A 193 -6.40 9.53 -4.56
CA ASP A 193 -6.47 8.34 -3.70
C ASP A 193 -7.93 7.93 -3.40
N ILE A 194 -8.83 8.91 -3.22
CA ILE A 194 -10.27 8.65 -3.11
C ILE A 194 -10.82 8.01 -4.38
N PHE A 195 -10.56 8.58 -5.55
CA PHE A 195 -11.04 8.02 -6.82
C PHE A 195 -10.48 6.62 -7.07
N GLY A 196 -9.20 6.40 -6.79
CA GLY A 196 -8.59 5.07 -6.84
C GLY A 196 -9.28 4.07 -5.90
N GLY A 197 -9.58 4.48 -4.67
CA GLY A 197 -10.32 3.66 -3.71
C GLY A 197 -11.71 3.27 -4.22
N ILE A 198 -12.47 4.24 -4.74
CA ILE A 198 -13.82 4.02 -5.30
C ILE A 198 -13.76 3.05 -6.49
N PHE A 199 -12.90 3.30 -7.47
CA PHE A 199 -12.79 2.45 -8.66
C PHE A 199 -12.29 1.05 -8.32
N SER A 200 -11.35 0.91 -7.38
CA SER A 200 -10.85 -0.40 -6.92
C SER A 200 -11.95 -1.23 -6.26
N LEU A 201 -12.77 -0.61 -5.41
CA LEU A 201 -13.89 -1.30 -4.76
C LEU A 201 -15.01 -1.62 -5.75
N ALA A 202 -15.33 -0.71 -6.67
CA ALA A 202 -16.30 -0.97 -7.72
C ALA A 202 -15.87 -2.14 -8.62
N GLN A 203 -14.59 -2.20 -8.99
CA GLN A 203 -14.05 -3.33 -9.75
C GLN A 203 -14.18 -4.64 -8.98
N LEU A 204 -13.86 -4.63 -7.68
CA LEU A 204 -13.97 -5.82 -6.84
C LEU A 204 -15.41 -6.32 -6.75
N VAL A 205 -16.39 -5.43 -6.60
CA VAL A 205 -17.82 -5.81 -6.62
C VAL A 205 -18.16 -6.51 -7.93
N LEU A 206 -17.79 -5.95 -9.08
CA LEU A 206 -18.03 -6.60 -10.38
C LEU A 206 -17.32 -7.95 -10.54
N ASP A 207 -16.09 -8.07 -10.05
CA ASP A 207 -15.35 -9.34 -10.06
C ASP A 207 -16.09 -10.42 -9.26
N LEU A 208 -16.59 -10.08 -8.07
CA LEU A 208 -17.31 -11.00 -7.20
C LEU A 208 -18.68 -11.38 -7.78
N THR A 209 -19.39 -10.45 -8.44
CA THR A 209 -20.70 -10.74 -9.03
C THR A 209 -20.60 -11.52 -10.34
N GLU A 210 -19.61 -11.24 -11.18
CA GLU A 210 -19.52 -11.84 -12.52
C GLU A 210 -18.74 -13.16 -12.59
N LYS A 211 -17.67 -13.35 -11.78
CA LYS A 211 -16.76 -14.50 -11.97
C LYS A 211 -16.94 -15.62 -10.96
N SER A 212 -17.07 -15.27 -9.69
CA SER A 212 -16.79 -16.20 -8.59
C SER A 212 -17.92 -16.32 -7.57
N GLY A 213 -18.99 -15.52 -7.73
CA GLY A 213 -20.08 -15.43 -6.78
C GLY A 213 -19.67 -14.75 -5.47
N ILE A 214 -20.63 -14.10 -4.83
CA ILE A 214 -20.43 -13.50 -3.51
C ILE A 214 -20.54 -14.62 -2.47
N SER A 215 -19.38 -15.10 -2.01
CA SER A 215 -19.27 -16.06 -0.91
C SER A 215 -18.25 -15.59 0.13
N VAL A 216 -18.32 -16.14 1.34
CA VAL A 216 -17.33 -15.86 2.40
C VAL A 216 -15.91 -16.19 1.94
N ALA A 217 -15.74 -17.27 1.16
CA ALA A 217 -14.44 -17.68 0.63
C ALA A 217 -13.89 -16.65 -0.37
N THR A 218 -14.73 -16.17 -1.30
CA THR A 218 -14.34 -15.20 -2.32
C THR A 218 -14.00 -13.83 -1.71
N VAL A 219 -14.76 -13.39 -0.70
CA VAL A 219 -14.46 -12.14 0.03
C VAL A 219 -13.16 -12.26 0.82
N LYS A 220 -12.92 -13.40 1.49
CA LYS A 220 -11.66 -13.66 2.21
C LYS A 220 -10.45 -13.63 1.29
N ALA A 221 -10.55 -14.27 0.12
CA ALA A 221 -9.49 -14.30 -0.89
C ALA A 221 -9.13 -12.90 -1.43
N ASN A 222 -10.10 -11.97 -1.45
CA ASN A 222 -9.91 -10.60 -1.93
C ASN A 222 -9.81 -9.54 -0.82
N SER A 223 -9.65 -9.98 0.44
CA SER A 223 -9.59 -9.12 1.63
C SER A 223 -8.49 -8.06 1.55
N GLY A 224 -7.38 -8.35 0.85
CA GLY A 224 -6.30 -7.40 0.58
C GLY A 224 -6.79 -6.12 -0.12
N LYS A 225 -7.43 -6.28 -1.28
CA LYS A 225 -7.93 -5.17 -2.11
C LYS A 225 -9.06 -4.41 -1.40
N LEU A 226 -9.97 -5.13 -0.76
CA LEU A 226 -11.05 -4.56 0.05
C LEU A 226 -10.49 -3.68 1.18
N GLY A 227 -9.55 -4.22 1.97
CA GLY A 227 -8.96 -3.51 3.11
C GLY A 227 -8.19 -2.26 2.70
N ILE A 228 -7.39 -2.32 1.63
CA ILE A 228 -6.65 -1.15 1.12
C ILE A 228 -7.62 -0.04 0.68
N GLY A 229 -8.67 -0.38 -0.07
CA GLY A 229 -9.66 0.58 -0.55
C GLY A 229 -10.40 1.28 0.60
N LEU A 230 -10.88 0.51 1.59
CA LEU A 230 -11.62 1.06 2.74
C LEU A 230 -10.75 1.96 3.62
N VAL A 231 -9.52 1.53 3.94
CA VAL A 231 -8.59 2.32 4.76
C VAL A 231 -8.23 3.63 4.06
N SER A 232 -7.99 3.59 2.74
CA SER A 232 -7.74 4.80 1.93
C SER A 232 -8.90 5.79 2.04
N LEU A 233 -10.13 5.35 1.78
CA LEU A 233 -11.31 6.23 1.83
C LEU A 233 -11.49 6.86 3.22
N LEU A 234 -11.40 6.06 4.29
CA LEU A 234 -11.55 6.55 5.67
C LEU A 234 -10.55 7.67 6.00
N PHE A 235 -9.26 7.46 5.73
CA PHE A 235 -8.22 8.42 6.10
C PHE A 235 -8.19 9.66 5.20
N ASN A 236 -8.65 9.56 3.95
CA ASN A 236 -8.76 10.74 3.09
C ASN A 236 -9.79 11.74 3.63
N PHE A 237 -10.90 11.30 4.26
CA PHE A 237 -11.81 12.20 4.98
C PHE A 237 -11.14 12.92 6.15
N VAL A 238 -10.23 12.23 6.86
CA VAL A 238 -9.43 12.85 7.93
C VAL A 238 -8.53 13.94 7.36
N TYR A 239 -7.85 13.70 6.24
CA TYR A 239 -6.99 14.71 5.62
C TYR A 239 -7.74 15.91 5.06
N ILE A 240 -8.90 15.68 4.45
CA ILE A 240 -9.78 16.78 4.00
C ILE A 240 -10.21 17.62 5.21
N SER A 241 -10.64 16.98 6.30
CA SER A 241 -10.99 17.68 7.53
C SER A 241 -9.82 18.51 8.07
N GLN A 242 -8.60 17.95 8.10
CA GLN A 242 -7.41 18.68 8.53
C GLN A 242 -7.04 19.84 7.61
N TRP A 243 -7.24 19.69 6.29
CA TRP A 243 -6.99 20.76 5.32
C TRP A 243 -7.96 21.93 5.48
N LEU A 244 -9.23 21.65 5.80
CA LEU A 244 -10.22 22.69 6.09
C LEU A 244 -9.93 23.43 7.40
N LEU A 245 -9.43 22.73 8.43
CA LEU A 245 -9.15 23.30 9.76
C LEU A 245 -7.80 24.03 9.86
N TYR A 246 -6.78 23.54 9.15
CA TYR A 246 -5.39 23.98 9.27
C TYR A 246 -4.88 24.68 8.00
N ARG A 247 -5.75 25.47 7.35
CA ARG A 247 -5.42 26.19 6.11
C ARG A 247 -4.04 26.85 6.20
#